data_AF-A0A1Q5XFT4-F1
#
_entry.id   AF-A0A1Q5XFT4-F1
#
_cell.length_a   1.000
_cell.length_b   1.000
_cell.length_c   1.000
_cell.angle_alpha   90.00
_cell.angle_beta   90.00
_cell.angle_gamma   90.00
#
_symmetry.space_group_name_H-M   'P 1'
#
loop_
_entity.id
_entity.type
_entity.pdbx_description
1 polymer ?
#
loop_
_entity_poly.entity_id
_entity_poly.type
_entity_poly.pdbx_seq_one_letter_code
_entity_poly.pdbx_strand_id
1 'polypeptide(L)' 'MKQIYNLKPGITQITTHPAIVSEELKELTNYYENREMEYQLYNDPDLKELIKNQNIKLISWKEIRDLQQRNGLK' A
#
# COMPACT_ATOMS: atom_id res chain seq x y z
N MET A 1 -8.49 9.02 7.33
CA MET A 1 -8.72 7.56 7.51
C MET A 1 -10.12 7.03 7.14
N LYS A 2 -11.14 7.85 6.86
CA LYS A 2 -12.51 7.38 6.49
C LYS A 2 -12.59 6.39 5.32
N GLN A 3 -11.58 6.37 4.44
CA GLN A 3 -11.62 5.52 3.24
C GLN A 3 -11.46 4.04 3.57
N ILE A 4 -10.62 3.65 4.53
CA ILE A 4 -10.41 2.24 4.89
C ILE A 4 -11.68 1.62 5.50
N TYR A 5 -12.35 2.34 6.40
CA TYR A 5 -13.56 1.86 7.08
C TYR A 5 -14.77 1.65 6.16
N ASN A 6 -14.75 2.24 4.96
CA ASN A 6 -15.85 2.17 4.00
C ASN A 6 -15.54 1.25 2.81
N LEU A 7 -14.42 0.52 2.83
CA LEU A 7 -14.09 -0.43 1.79
C LEU A 7 -15.10 -1.58 1.78
N LYS A 8 -15.59 -1.93 0.59
CA LYS A 8 -16.40 -3.13 0.40
C LYS A 8 -15.48 -4.37 0.45
N PRO A 9 -16.01 -5.56 0.79
CA PRO A 9 -15.27 -6.80 0.67
C PRO A 9 -14.76 -7.01 -0.76
N GLY A 10 -13.49 -7.38 -0.91
CA GLY A 10 -12.87 -7.60 -2.20
C GLY A 10 -11.37 -7.30 -2.20
N ILE A 11 -10.80 -7.15 -3.40
CA ILE A 11 -9.41 -6.73 -3.59
C ILE A 11 -9.40 -5.23 -3.85
N THR A 12 -8.66 -4.49 -3.02
CA THR A 12 -8.39 -3.05 -3.21
C THR A 12 -6.90 -2.89 -3.47
N GLN A 13 -6.55 -2.12 -4.51
CA GLN A 13 -5.18 -1.73 -4.80
C GLN A 13 -4.99 -0.26 -4.47
N ILE A 14 -3.91 0.06 -3.75
CA ILE A 14 -3.46 1.42 -3.48
C ILE A 14 -2.04 1.53 -4.05
N THR A 15 -1.81 2.53 -4.90
CA THR A 15 -0.49 2.79 -5.48
C THR A 15 0.10 4.02 -4.81
N THR A 16 1.34 3.90 -4.32
CA THR A 16 2.09 4.96 -3.65
C THR A 16 3.54 4.96 -4.12
N HIS A 17 4.26 6.01 -3.78
CA HIS A 17 5.66 6.27 -4.13
C HIS A 17 6.46 6.67 -2.87
N PRO A 18 6.45 5.88 -1.79
CA PRO A 18 7.18 6.22 -0.57
C PRO A 18 8.67 6.33 -0.85
N ALA A 19 9.28 7.44 -0.44
CA ALA A 19 10.72 7.68 -0.59
C ALA A 19 11.22 8.58 0.54
N ILE A 20 12.48 8.42 0.92
CA ILE A 20 13.14 9.31 1.87
C ILE A 20 13.62 10.55 1.13
N VAL A 21 13.40 11.75 1.68
CA VAL A 21 13.89 13.01 1.08
C VAL A 21 15.41 12.99 0.97
N SER A 22 15.88 13.17 -0.26
CA SER A 22 17.27 13.47 -0.59
C SER A 22 17.34 14.67 -1.53
N GLU A 23 18.52 15.27 -1.68
CA GLU A 23 18.73 16.34 -2.66
C GLU A 23 18.45 15.86 -4.09
N GLU A 24 18.86 14.64 -4.43
CA GLU A 24 18.57 14.02 -5.73
C GLU A 24 17.06 13.88 -5.97
N LEU A 25 16.29 13.53 -4.93
CA LEU A 25 14.84 13.42 -5.04
C LEU A 25 14.17 14.79 -5.22
N LYS A 26 14.66 15.84 -4.54
CA LYS A 26 14.18 17.21 -4.70
C LYS A 26 14.41 17.72 -6.13
N GLU A 27 15.55 17.38 -6.72
CA GLU A 27 15.84 17.72 -8.12
C GLU A 27 14.97 16.91 -9.11
N LEU A 28 14.68 15.65 -8.80
CA LEU A 28 13.91 14.77 -9.67
C LEU A 28 12.41 15.11 -9.72
N THR A 29 11.81 15.55 -8.61
CA THR A 29 10.36 15.76 -8.55
C THR A 29 9.93 16.77 -7.48
N ASN A 30 8.97 17.63 -7.84
CA ASN A 30 8.33 18.56 -6.89
C ASN A 30 7.43 17.87 -5.85
N TYR A 31 7.17 16.55 -5.99
CA TYR A 31 6.34 15.79 -5.06
C TYR A 31 7.16 15.11 -3.95
N TYR A 32 8.42 15.49 -3.76
CA TYR A 32 9.31 14.85 -2.78
C TYR A 32 8.74 14.84 -1.36
N GLU A 33 8.05 15.91 -0.95
CA GLU A 33 7.40 15.99 0.37
C GLU A 33 6.26 14.97 0.54
N ASN A 34 5.44 14.78 -0.51
CA ASN A 34 4.39 13.77 -0.49
C ASN A 34 4.97 12.35 -0.38
N ARG A 35 6.09 12.08 -1.04
CA ARG A 35 6.76 10.78 -1.00
C ARG A 35 7.35 10.46 0.37
N GLU A 36 7.90 11.47 1.05
CA GLU A 36 8.33 11.34 2.45
C GLU A 36 7.15 11.09 3.37
N MET A 37 6.06 11.84 3.20
CA MET A 37 4.84 11.63 3.96
C MET A 37 4.33 10.20 3.81
N GLU A 38 4.33 9.64 2.59
CA GLU A 38 3.96 8.24 2.35
C GLU A 38 4.93 7.26 3.03
N TYR A 39 6.24 7.52 2.98
CA TYR A 39 7.25 6.71 3.68
C TYR A 39 7.01 6.69 5.19
N GLN A 40 6.78 7.86 5.79
CA GLN A 40 6.50 7.98 7.22
C GLN A 40 5.18 7.27 7.58
N LEU A 41 4.12 7.49 6.80
CA LEU A 41 2.82 6.86 6.99
C LEU A 41 2.91 5.33 7.03
N TYR A 42 3.69 4.71 6.14
CA TYR A 42 3.85 3.25 6.14
C TYR A 42 4.73 2.71 7.27
N ASN A 43 5.52 3.57 7.91
CA ASN A 43 6.29 3.21 9.09
C ASN A 43 5.53 3.44 10.40
N ASP A 44 4.45 4.24 10.37
CA ASP A 44 3.59 4.56 11.50
C ASP A 44 3.03 3.29 12.20
N PRO A 45 3.25 3.12 13.52
CA PRO A 45 2.68 2.01 14.27
C PRO A 45 1.14 1.98 14.25
N ASP A 46 0.47 3.14 14.24
CA ASP A 46 -0.99 3.22 14.28
C ASP A 46 -1.60 2.67 12.99
N LEU A 47 -0.95 2.91 11.84
CA LEU A 47 -1.38 2.32 10.57
C LEU A 47 -1.24 0.79 10.58
N LYS A 48 -0.14 0.29 11.13
CA LYS A 48 0.10 -1.16 11.24
C LYS A 48 -0.95 -1.81 12.14
N GLU A 49 -1.30 -1.16 13.25
CA GLU A 49 -2.37 -1.62 14.12
C GLU A 49 -3.74 -1.57 13.43
N LEU A 50 -4.04 -0.50 12.69
CA LEU A 50 -5.27 -0.38 11.91
C LEU A 50 -5.44 -1.53 10.91
N ILE A 51 -4.39 -1.86 10.14
CA ILE A 51 -4.42 -2.96 9.17
C ILE A 51 -4.79 -4.28 9.86
N LYS A 52 -4.19 -4.54 11.02
CA LYS A 52 -4.47 -5.73 11.83
C LYS A 52 -5.91 -5.72 12.36
N ASN A 53 -6.34 -4.63 12.97
CA ASN A 53 -7.66 -4.51 13.62
C ASN A 53 -8.81 -4.54 12.62
N GLN A 54 -8.60 -4.07 11.39
CA GLN A 54 -9.59 -4.12 10.31
C GLN A 54 -9.53 -5.43 9.50
N ASN A 55 -8.71 -6.41 9.91
CA ASN A 55 -8.52 -7.69 9.21
C ASN A 55 -8.18 -7.51 7.72
N ILE A 56 -7.39 -6.48 7.41
CA ILE A 56 -6.92 -6.22 6.05
C ILE A 56 -5.76 -7.16 5.77
N LYS A 57 -5.91 -7.98 4.74
CA LYS A 57 -4.87 -8.90 4.29
C LYS A 57 -4.03 -8.25 3.20
N LEU A 58 -2.77 -7.97 3.51
CA LEU A 58 -1.81 -7.58 2.49
C LEU A 58 -1.49 -8.81 1.64
N ILE A 59 -1.69 -8.69 0.33
CA ILE A 59 -1.44 -9.74 -0.65
C ILE A 59 -0.55 -9.20 -1.76
N SER A 60 0.18 -10.10 -2.39
CA SER A 60 1.06 -9.82 -3.53
C SER A 60 0.41 -10.21 -4.85
N TRP A 61 0.89 -9.61 -5.94
CA TRP A 61 0.54 -10.04 -7.30
C TRP A 61 0.89 -11.49 -7.59
N LYS A 62 1.96 -12.01 -6.97
CA LYS A 62 2.34 -13.41 -7.06
C LYS A 62 1.24 -14.32 -6.49
N GLU A 63 0.70 -14.00 -5.33
CA GLU A 63 -0.38 -14.79 -4.72
C GLU A 63 -1.64 -14.78 -5.58
N ILE A 64 -2.03 -13.61 -6.12
CA ILE A 64 -3.18 -13.50 -7.03
C ILE A 64 -2.96 -14.38 -8.26
N ARG A 65 -1.80 -14.26 -8.91
CA ARG A 65 -1.43 -15.06 -10.09
C ARG A 65 -1.44 -16.56 -9.78
N ASP A 66 -0.82 -16.97 -8.68
CA ASP A 66 -0.73 -18.38 -8.31
C ASP A 66 -2.12 -18.98 -8.02
N LEU A 67 -3.03 -18.20 -7.41
CA LEU A 67 -4.44 -18.59 -7.23
C LEU A 67 -5.17 -18.73 -8.57
N GLN A 68 -4.99 -17.78 -9.48
CA GLN A 68 -5.57 -17.83 -10.82
C GLN A 68 -5.07 -19.04 -11.60
N GLN A 69 -3.79 -19.39 -11.51
CA GLN A 69 -3.21 -20.56 -12.19
C GLN A 69 -3.70 -21.89 -11.59
N ARG A 70 -3.76 -22.00 -10.25
CA ARG A 70 -4.32 -23.18 -9.58
C ARG A 70 -5.78 -23.42 -9.94
N ASN A 71 -6.57 -22.35 -10.02
CA ASN A 71 -7.99 -22.42 -10.34
C ASN A 71 -8.27 -22.44 -11.86
N GLY A 72 -7.27 -22.07 -12.67
CA GLY A 72 -7.30 -22.07 -14.13
C GLY A 72 -6.90 -23.40 -14.78
N LEU A 73 -6.56 -24.41 -13.98
CA LEU A 73 -6.58 -25.81 -14.40
C LEU A 73 -8.02 -26.33 -14.32
N LYS A 74 -8.85 -25.85 -15.25
CA LYS A 74 -9.99 -26.59 -15.77
C LYS A 74 -9.70 -26.94 -17.22
#